data_AF-A0A848VL55-F1
#
_entry.id   AF-A0A848VL55-F1
#
_cell.length_a   1.000
_cell.length_b   1.000
_cell.length_c   1.000
_cell.angle_alpha   90.00
_cell.angle_beta   90.00
_cell.angle_gamma   90.00
#
_symmetry.space_group_name_H-M   'P 1'
#
loop_
_entity.id
_entity.type
_entity.pdbx_description
1 polymer ?
#
loop_
_entity_poly.entity_id
_entity_poly.type
_entity_poly.pdbx_seq_one_letter_code
_entity_poly.pdbx_strand_id
1 'polypeptide(L)'
;MPQTLPDAVFATLVKALPSDRPISRDDLSRYDLPGPVVHFLEHALSRRIELETARITELGADWVDHDKAEIEGARGRYLELLSLHAHYPASEWERALRQAVQLVCAYLVRPVPTLIHFVFGDRTAGLNADDVERRVAYFTGYSHLRTAVTAYLERMSGKLVERYPLAQA
;
A
#
# COMPACT_ATOMS: atom_id res chain seq x y z
N MET A 1 15.26 -15.49 21.74
CA MET A 1 14.08 -14.60 21.59
C MET A 1 12.92 -15.45 21.14
N PRO A 2 11.74 -15.42 21.79
CA PRO A 2 10.57 -16.11 21.26
C PRO A 2 10.26 -15.53 19.88
N GLN A 3 10.15 -16.39 18.86
CA GLN A 3 9.76 -15.95 17.52
C GLN A 3 8.32 -15.44 17.58
N THR A 4 8.10 -14.20 17.14
CA THR A 4 6.74 -13.68 17.00
C THR A 4 6.07 -14.39 15.81
N LEU A 5 4.73 -14.46 15.79
CA LEU A 5 4.00 -15.06 14.67
C LEU A 5 4.42 -14.47 13.30
N PRO A 6 4.54 -13.12 13.14
CA PRO A 6 5.06 -12.55 11.89
C PRO A 6 6.46 -13.04 11.51
N ASP A 7 7.37 -13.18 12.47
CA ASP A 7 8.74 -13.63 12.20
C ASP A 7 8.78 -15.09 11.74
N ALA A 8 7.95 -15.95 12.34
CA ALA A 8 7.83 -17.35 11.96
C ALA A 8 7.23 -17.51 10.55
N VAL A 9 6.18 -16.74 10.23
CA VAL A 9 5.56 -16.72 8.89
C VAL A 9 6.58 -16.22 7.86
N PHE A 10 7.23 -15.09 8.14
CA PHE A 10 8.24 -14.52 7.24
C PHE A 10 9.40 -15.49 6.99
N ALA A 11 9.95 -16.12 8.05
CA ALA A 11 11.04 -17.08 7.92
C ALA A 11 10.66 -18.33 7.10
N THR A 12 9.38 -18.69 7.10
CA THR A 12 8.86 -19.79 6.26
C THR A 12 8.78 -19.36 4.80
N LEU A 13 8.19 -18.19 4.54
CA LEU A 13 7.99 -17.68 3.18
C LEU A 13 9.31 -17.37 2.48
N VAL A 14 10.26 -16.70 3.16
CA VAL A 14 11.53 -16.31 2.54
C VAL A 14 12.38 -17.52 2.10
N LYS A 15 12.23 -18.68 2.76
CA LYS A 15 12.92 -19.92 2.37
C LYS A 15 12.31 -20.56 1.12
N ALA A 16 11.04 -20.30 0.85
CA ALA A 16 10.30 -20.87 -0.28
C ALA A 16 10.37 -20.00 -1.54
N LEU A 17 10.88 -18.77 -1.44
CA LEU A 17 10.80 -17.76 -2.48
C LEU A 17 12.20 -17.35 -2.96
N PRO A 18 12.37 -17.04 -4.25
CA PRO A 18 13.67 -16.60 -4.76
C PRO A 18 14.03 -15.22 -4.21
N SER A 19 15.30 -15.03 -3.90
CA SER A 19 15.86 -13.78 -3.34
C SER A 19 16.91 -13.12 -4.25
N ASP A 20 17.29 -13.79 -5.32
CA ASP A 20 18.38 -13.43 -6.23
C ASP A 20 17.90 -12.73 -7.52
N ARG A 21 16.59 -12.69 -7.75
CA ARG A 21 15.98 -12.09 -8.94
C ARG A 21 14.89 -11.08 -8.61
N PRO A 22 14.60 -10.13 -9.52
CA PRO A 22 13.43 -9.28 -9.40
C PRO A 22 12.12 -10.07 -9.37
N ILE A 23 11.13 -9.57 -8.62
CA ILE A 23 9.80 -10.18 -8.46
C ILE A 23 8.74 -9.29 -9.09
N SER A 24 8.14 -9.74 -10.18
CA SER A 24 7.05 -9.05 -10.88
C SER A 24 5.68 -9.33 -10.25
N ARG A 25 4.64 -8.60 -10.67
CA ARG A 25 3.24 -8.91 -10.30
C ARG A 25 2.83 -10.33 -10.70
N ASP A 26 3.21 -10.75 -11.89
CA ASP A 26 2.92 -12.11 -12.37
C ASP A 26 3.58 -13.16 -11.48
N ASP A 27 4.82 -12.91 -11.01
CA ASP A 27 5.48 -13.79 -10.06
C ASP A 27 4.71 -13.89 -8.73
N LEU A 28 4.19 -12.78 -8.20
CA LEU A 28 3.40 -12.78 -6.95
C LEU A 28 2.18 -13.70 -7.03
N SER A 29 1.50 -13.74 -8.18
CA SER A 29 0.33 -14.61 -8.41
C SER A 29 0.67 -16.09 -8.57
N ARG A 30 1.93 -16.41 -8.92
CA ARG A 30 2.41 -17.78 -9.15
C ARG A 30 2.98 -18.42 -7.90
N TYR A 31 3.39 -17.62 -6.93
CA TYR A 31 3.90 -18.12 -5.65
C TYR A 31 2.77 -18.48 -4.70
N ASP A 32 3.05 -19.46 -3.83
CA ASP A 32 2.13 -19.86 -2.75
C ASP A 32 2.21 -18.86 -1.58
N LEU A 33 1.84 -17.62 -1.87
CA LEU A 33 1.77 -16.52 -0.91
C LEU A 33 0.34 -16.41 -0.35
N PRO A 34 0.18 -16.12 0.95
CA PRO A 34 -1.15 -15.83 1.49
C PRO A 34 -1.80 -14.64 0.77
N GLY A 35 -3.07 -14.78 0.37
CA GLY A 35 -3.81 -13.76 -0.39
C GLY A 35 -3.72 -12.33 0.18
N PRO A 36 -3.87 -12.11 1.50
CA PRO A 36 -3.70 -10.77 2.09
C PRO A 36 -2.28 -10.18 1.93
N VAL A 37 -1.24 -11.03 1.88
CA VAL A 37 0.14 -10.60 1.66
C VAL A 37 0.34 -10.22 0.19
N VAL A 38 -0.19 -11.02 -0.75
CA VAL A 38 -0.18 -10.68 -2.19
C VAL A 38 -0.87 -9.34 -2.42
N HIS A 39 -2.08 -9.17 -1.89
CA HIS A 39 -2.85 -7.93 -1.98
C HIS A 39 -2.07 -6.72 -1.45
N PHE A 40 -1.45 -6.86 -0.28
CA PHE A 40 -0.65 -5.79 0.31
C PHE A 40 0.54 -5.41 -0.58
N LEU A 41 1.26 -6.40 -1.11
CA LEU A 41 2.42 -6.19 -2.00
C LEU A 41 2.00 -5.53 -3.32
N GLU A 42 0.88 -5.94 -3.92
CA GLU A 42 0.37 -5.32 -5.14
C GLU A 42 0.03 -3.83 -4.93
N HIS A 43 -0.62 -3.50 -3.81
CA HIS A 43 -0.89 -2.11 -3.44
C HIS A 43 0.38 -1.31 -3.17
N ALA A 44 1.36 -1.91 -2.48
CA ALA A 44 2.65 -1.27 -2.24
C ALA A 44 3.42 -0.99 -3.54
N LEU A 45 3.37 -1.91 -4.50
CA LEU A 45 3.99 -1.75 -5.80
C LEU A 45 3.29 -0.66 -6.63
N SER A 46 1.95 -0.67 -6.70
CA SER A 46 1.19 0.42 -7.34
C SER A 46 1.56 1.77 -6.75
N ARG A 47 1.63 1.88 -5.41
CA ARG A 47 1.99 3.13 -4.76
C ARG A 47 3.42 3.58 -5.06
N ARG A 48 4.36 2.64 -5.17
CA ARG A 48 5.74 2.96 -5.53
C ARG A 48 5.80 3.64 -6.90
N ILE A 49 5.02 3.15 -7.85
CA ILE A 49 4.93 3.68 -9.22
C ILE A 49 4.30 5.07 -9.22
N GLU A 50 3.15 5.24 -8.54
CA GLU A 50 2.49 6.54 -8.39
C GLU A 50 3.46 7.61 -7.86
N LEU A 51 4.27 7.26 -6.85
CA LEU A 51 5.26 8.17 -6.27
C LEU A 51 6.40 8.52 -7.23
N GLU A 52 6.88 7.56 -8.01
CA GLU A 52 7.92 7.81 -9.02
C GLU A 52 7.38 8.68 -10.16
N THR A 53 6.14 8.45 -10.61
CA THR A 53 5.51 9.29 -11.64
C THR A 53 5.24 10.71 -11.14
N ALA A 54 4.75 10.86 -9.91
CA ALA A 54 4.55 12.18 -9.31
C ALA A 54 5.86 12.99 -9.29
N ARG A 55 6.98 12.35 -8.93
CA ARG A 55 8.31 12.98 -8.95
C ARG A 55 8.71 13.44 -10.35
N ILE A 56 8.45 12.64 -11.39
CA ILE A 56 8.74 13.03 -12.79
C ILE A 56 7.91 14.26 -13.19
N THR A 57 6.62 14.29 -12.82
CA THR A 57 5.74 15.43 -13.07
C THR A 57 6.24 16.70 -12.37
N GLU A 58 6.62 16.60 -11.10
CA GLU A 58 7.15 17.73 -10.32
C GLU A 58 8.42 18.33 -10.96
N LEU A 59 9.34 17.49 -11.46
CA LEU A 59 10.56 17.97 -12.12
C LEU A 59 10.30 18.73 -13.43
N GLY A 60 9.18 18.44 -14.10
CA GLY A 60 8.79 19.06 -15.37
C GLY A 60 7.68 20.12 -15.24
N ALA A 61 7.24 20.46 -14.02
CA ALA A 61 6.04 21.27 -13.79
C ALA A 61 6.11 22.67 -14.43
N ASP A 62 7.29 23.30 -14.43
CA ASP A 62 7.47 24.65 -14.98
C ASP A 62 7.61 24.68 -16.51
N TRP A 63 7.86 23.53 -17.13
CA TRP A 63 8.20 23.41 -18.56
C TRP A 63 7.08 22.78 -19.40
N VAL A 64 6.12 22.12 -18.75
CA VAL A 64 5.05 21.35 -19.41
C VAL A 64 3.71 21.75 -18.83
N ASP A 65 2.77 22.09 -19.71
CA ASP A 65 1.36 22.30 -19.34
C ASP A 65 0.70 20.93 -19.13
N HIS A 66 0.78 20.41 -17.91
CA HIS A 66 0.25 19.09 -17.54
C HIS A 66 -1.27 19.01 -17.59
N ASP A 67 -1.98 20.15 -17.62
CA ASP A 67 -3.44 20.21 -17.63
C ASP A 67 -4.05 19.97 -19.03
N LYS A 68 -3.21 19.87 -20.08
CA LYS A 68 -3.67 19.51 -21.43
C LYS A 68 -4.17 18.06 -21.45
N ALA A 69 -5.36 17.87 -22.04
CA ALA A 69 -6.02 16.56 -22.13
C ALA A 69 -5.13 15.50 -22.82
N GLU A 70 -4.31 15.90 -23.79
CA GLU A 70 -3.37 15.03 -24.48
C GLU A 70 -2.24 14.54 -23.55
N ILE A 71 -1.76 15.41 -22.65
CA ILE A 71 -0.73 15.09 -21.66
C ILE A 71 -1.31 14.19 -20.58
N GLU A 72 -2.50 14.51 -20.05
CA GLU A 72 -3.22 13.64 -19.11
C GLU A 72 -3.47 12.24 -19.71
N GLY A 73 -3.94 12.16 -20.96
CA GLY A 73 -4.16 10.90 -21.65
C GLY A 73 -2.89 10.11 -21.94
N ALA A 74 -1.77 10.79 -22.22
CA ALA A 74 -0.46 10.15 -22.32
C ALA A 74 0.03 9.65 -20.95
N ARG A 75 -0.16 10.43 -19.88
CA ARG A 75 0.21 10.06 -18.51
C ARG A 75 -0.55 8.83 -18.03
N GLY A 76 -1.86 8.77 -18.28
CA GLY A 76 -2.69 7.61 -17.93
C GLY A 76 -2.15 6.32 -18.55
N ARG A 77 -1.89 6.34 -19.88
CA ARG A 77 -1.30 5.19 -20.58
C ARG A 77 0.09 4.82 -20.08
N TYR A 78 0.92 5.82 -19.78
CA TYR A 78 2.25 5.57 -19.22
C TYR A 78 2.18 4.91 -17.84
N LEU A 79 1.29 5.38 -16.96
CA LEU A 79 1.05 4.79 -15.64
C LEU A 79 0.54 3.35 -15.73
N GLU A 80 -0.35 3.06 -16.67
CA GLU A 80 -0.83 1.69 -16.93
C GLU A 80 0.32 0.76 -17.34
N LEU A 81 1.18 1.20 -18.26
CA LEU A 81 2.35 0.43 -18.70
C LEU A 81 3.36 0.21 -17.59
N LEU A 82 3.65 1.25 -16.79
CA LEU A 82 4.51 1.11 -15.61
C LEU A 82 3.92 0.12 -14.61
N SER A 83 2.60 0.20 -14.37
CA SER A 83 1.89 -0.71 -13.47
C SER A 83 1.99 -2.15 -13.92
N LEU A 84 1.86 -2.41 -15.22
CA LEU A 84 1.97 -3.75 -15.80
C LEU A 84 3.38 -4.34 -15.66
N HIS A 85 4.42 -3.53 -15.83
CA HIS A 85 5.81 -3.99 -15.84
C HIS A 85 6.59 -3.75 -14.54
N ALA A 86 5.90 -3.33 -13.49
CA ALA A 86 6.53 -3.10 -12.20
C ALA A 86 6.99 -4.40 -11.53
N HIS A 87 8.10 -4.28 -10.82
CA HIS A 87 8.69 -5.36 -10.08
C HIS A 87 9.39 -4.82 -8.83
N TYR A 88 9.55 -5.69 -7.84
CA TYR A 88 10.48 -5.49 -6.74
C TYR A 88 11.89 -5.83 -7.22
N PRO A 89 12.87 -4.92 -7.07
CA PRO A 89 14.27 -5.28 -7.22
C PRO A 89 14.65 -6.39 -6.23
N ALA A 90 15.56 -7.28 -6.64
CA ALA A 90 16.01 -8.39 -5.79
C ALA A 90 16.48 -7.92 -4.40
N SER A 91 17.22 -6.81 -4.36
CA SER A 91 17.72 -6.19 -3.12
C SER A 91 16.64 -5.68 -2.18
N GLU A 92 15.44 -5.38 -2.68
CA GLU A 92 14.33 -4.81 -1.91
C GLU A 92 13.26 -5.85 -1.56
N TRP A 93 13.28 -7.01 -2.22
CA TRP A 93 12.23 -8.02 -2.11
C TRP A 93 12.05 -8.50 -0.67
N GLU A 94 13.13 -8.91 0.00
CA GLU A 94 13.05 -9.43 1.37
C GLU A 94 12.45 -8.39 2.33
N ARG A 95 12.87 -7.13 2.19
CA ARG A 95 12.39 -6.02 3.01
C ARG A 95 10.90 -5.78 2.79
N ALA A 96 10.45 -5.77 1.53
CA ALA A 96 9.05 -5.61 1.18
C ALA A 96 8.18 -6.76 1.72
N LEU A 97 8.62 -8.00 1.55
CA LEU A 97 7.92 -9.19 2.05
C LEU A 97 7.81 -9.16 3.59
N ARG A 98 8.90 -8.83 4.29
CA ARG A 98 8.91 -8.71 5.75
C ARG A 98 7.91 -7.67 6.22
N GLN A 99 7.90 -6.49 5.60
CA GLN A 99 6.97 -5.43 5.94
C GLN A 99 5.51 -5.84 5.70
N ALA A 100 5.22 -6.49 4.57
CA ALA A 100 3.89 -6.97 4.24
C ALA A 100 3.39 -8.00 5.28
N VAL A 101 4.21 -9.01 5.60
CA VAL A 101 3.87 -10.02 6.61
C VAL A 101 3.63 -9.40 7.98
N GLN A 102 4.50 -8.49 8.42
CA GLN A 102 4.36 -7.82 9.71
C GLN A 102 3.05 -7.02 9.81
N LEU A 103 2.75 -6.20 8.81
CA LEU A 103 1.56 -5.35 8.81
C LEU A 103 0.28 -6.16 8.65
N VAL A 104 0.27 -7.17 7.77
CA VAL A 104 -0.88 -8.05 7.57
C VAL A 104 -1.16 -8.83 8.84
N CYS A 105 -0.17 -9.44 9.47
CA CYS A 105 -0.37 -10.17 10.73
C CYS A 105 -0.84 -9.22 11.84
N ALA A 106 -0.25 -8.03 11.97
CA ALA A 106 -0.72 -7.05 12.96
C ALA A 106 -2.18 -6.65 12.71
N TYR A 107 -2.57 -6.47 11.45
CA TYR A 107 -3.95 -6.14 11.08
C TYR A 107 -4.92 -7.29 11.38
N LEU A 108 -4.52 -8.53 11.10
CA LEU A 108 -5.36 -9.69 11.41
C LEU A 108 -5.58 -9.87 12.91
N VAL A 109 -4.58 -9.58 13.75
CA VAL A 109 -4.69 -9.71 15.21
C VAL A 109 -5.36 -8.48 15.87
N ARG A 110 -5.03 -7.27 15.42
CA ARG A 110 -5.51 -6.00 15.98
C ARG A 110 -5.87 -5.03 14.84
N PRO A 111 -7.02 -5.22 14.16
CA PRO A 111 -7.30 -4.51 12.92
C PRO A 111 -7.44 -3.00 13.10
N VAL A 112 -8.21 -2.55 14.09
CA VAL A 112 -8.47 -1.11 14.29
C VAL A 112 -7.19 -0.35 14.70
N PRO A 113 -6.42 -0.78 15.72
CA PRO A 113 -5.17 -0.11 16.08
C PRO A 113 -4.16 -0.10 14.92
N THR A 114 -4.03 -1.22 14.20
CA THR A 114 -3.12 -1.33 13.06
C THR A 114 -3.54 -0.40 11.92
N LEU A 115 -4.83 -0.34 11.60
CA LEU A 115 -5.35 0.53 10.56
C LEU A 115 -5.11 2.00 10.89
N ILE A 116 -5.39 2.43 12.13
CA ILE A 116 -5.12 3.81 12.56
C ILE A 116 -3.64 4.13 12.47
N HIS A 117 -2.77 3.25 12.98
CA HIS A 117 -1.32 3.46 12.90
C HIS A 117 -0.82 3.49 11.45
N PHE A 118 -1.31 2.61 10.57
CA PHE A 118 -0.91 2.59 9.17
C PHE A 118 -1.42 3.80 8.39
N VAL A 119 -2.69 4.18 8.60
CA VAL A 119 -3.33 5.29 7.90
C VAL A 119 -2.72 6.62 8.36
N PHE A 120 -2.62 6.88 9.67
CA PHE A 120 -2.21 8.18 10.17
C PHE A 120 -0.72 8.25 10.54
N GLY A 121 -0.09 7.13 10.90
CA GLY A 121 1.27 7.12 11.45
C GLY A 121 1.40 8.05 12.65
N ASP A 122 2.53 8.76 12.72
CA ASP A 122 2.80 9.79 13.73
C ASP A 122 2.35 11.19 13.28
N ARG A 123 1.54 11.29 12.23
CA ARG A 123 1.08 12.58 11.71
C ARG A 123 0.09 13.21 12.67
N THR A 124 0.31 14.49 12.95
CA THR A 124 -0.61 15.35 13.69
C THR A 124 -1.61 16.06 12.77
N ALA A 125 -1.23 16.27 11.50
CA ALA A 125 -2.11 16.86 10.49
C ALA A 125 -3.14 15.84 9.96
N GLY A 126 -4.37 16.30 9.73
CA GLY A 126 -5.41 15.51 9.10
C GLY A 126 -5.08 15.11 7.66
N LEU A 127 -5.68 14.03 7.19
CA LEU A 127 -5.51 13.50 5.84
C LEU A 127 -6.75 13.80 5.00
N ASN A 128 -6.60 13.98 3.68
CA ASN A 128 -7.76 14.01 2.80
C ASN A 128 -8.42 12.62 2.71
N ALA A 129 -9.68 12.57 2.27
CA ALA A 129 -10.45 11.33 2.19
C ALA A 129 -9.77 10.30 1.27
N ASP A 130 -9.26 10.73 0.11
CA ASP A 130 -8.62 9.86 -0.89
C ASP A 130 -7.37 9.16 -0.33
N ASP A 131 -6.58 9.86 0.48
CA ASP A 131 -5.41 9.31 1.16
C ASP A 131 -5.79 8.27 2.21
N VAL A 132 -6.89 8.50 2.94
CA VAL A 132 -7.41 7.54 3.90
C VAL A 132 -7.93 6.31 3.18
N GLU A 133 -8.76 6.48 2.16
CA GLU A 133 -9.31 5.37 1.37
C GLU A 133 -8.21 4.53 0.74
N ARG A 134 -7.23 5.16 0.09
CA ARG A 134 -6.09 4.49 -0.52
C ARG A 134 -5.28 3.70 0.50
N ARG A 135 -5.06 4.24 1.71
CA ARG A 135 -4.30 3.53 2.76
C ARG A 135 -5.10 2.39 3.38
N VAL A 136 -6.41 2.54 3.56
CA VAL A 136 -7.27 1.46 4.05
C VAL A 136 -7.33 0.31 3.04
N ALA A 137 -7.27 0.60 1.75
CA ALA A 137 -7.28 -0.41 0.69
C ALA A 137 -6.08 -1.38 0.72
N TYR A 138 -5.01 -1.11 1.47
CA TYR A 138 -3.88 -2.05 1.62
C TYR A 138 -4.25 -3.34 2.34
N PHE A 139 -5.32 -3.32 3.14
CA PHE A 139 -5.67 -4.44 3.98
C PHE A 139 -6.95 -5.13 3.50
N THR A 140 -6.88 -6.47 3.51
CA THR A 140 -8.01 -7.35 3.27
C THR A 140 -8.20 -8.26 4.48
N GLY A 141 -9.41 -8.80 4.65
CA GLY A 141 -9.76 -9.70 5.76
C GLY A 141 -10.97 -9.23 6.59
N TYR A 142 -11.18 -7.91 6.70
CA TYR A 142 -12.33 -7.34 7.43
C TYR A 142 -13.09 -6.34 6.55
N SER A 143 -13.88 -6.84 5.60
CA SER A 143 -14.63 -6.02 4.65
C SER A 143 -15.55 -4.98 5.32
N HIS A 144 -16.14 -5.32 6.46
CA HIS A 144 -16.99 -4.41 7.25
C HIS A 144 -16.24 -3.15 7.72
N LEU A 145 -14.94 -3.23 8.02
CA LEU A 145 -14.16 -2.05 8.41
C LEU A 145 -13.97 -1.11 7.22
N ARG A 146 -13.70 -1.66 6.03
CA ARG A 146 -13.63 -0.86 4.81
C ARG A 146 -14.96 -0.17 4.52
N THR A 147 -16.07 -0.90 4.59
CA THR A 147 -17.42 -0.32 4.41
C THR A 147 -17.70 0.79 5.42
N ALA A 148 -17.35 0.59 6.68
CA ALA A 148 -17.52 1.60 7.72
C ALA A 148 -16.68 2.85 7.46
N VAL A 149 -15.42 2.69 7.01
CA VAL A 149 -14.56 3.83 6.63
C VAL A 149 -15.13 4.55 5.41
N THR A 150 -15.50 3.84 4.34
CA THR A 150 -16.07 4.47 3.14
C THR A 150 -17.31 5.30 3.49
N ALA A 151 -18.25 4.73 4.26
CA ALA A 151 -19.44 5.46 4.69
C ALA A 151 -19.13 6.68 5.58
N TYR A 152 -18.06 6.63 6.38
CA TYR A 152 -17.57 7.77 7.15
C TYR A 152 -16.95 8.85 6.25
N LEU A 153 -16.14 8.46 5.27
CA LEU A 153 -15.48 9.38 4.34
C LEU A 153 -16.47 10.12 3.45
N GLU A 154 -17.54 9.46 2.99
CA GLU A 154 -18.64 10.10 2.24
C GLU A 154 -19.28 11.25 3.01
N ARG A 155 -19.41 11.10 4.34
CA ARG A 155 -19.93 12.15 5.23
C ARG A 155 -18.94 13.28 5.50
N MET A 156 -17.66 13.01 5.31
CA MET A 156 -16.56 13.95 5.53
C MET A 156 -16.09 14.63 4.24
N SER A 157 -16.86 14.51 3.14
CA SER A 157 -16.50 15.09 1.85
C SER A 157 -16.08 16.56 1.95
N GLY A 158 -14.88 16.87 1.45
CA GLY A 158 -14.26 18.20 1.50
C GLY A 158 -13.58 18.58 2.83
N LYS A 159 -13.53 17.70 3.83
CA LYS A 159 -12.86 17.93 5.12
C LYS A 159 -11.65 17.04 5.29
N LEU A 160 -10.69 17.51 6.10
CA LEU A 160 -9.59 16.68 6.57
C LEU A 160 -10.11 15.69 7.63
N VAL A 161 -9.63 14.45 7.53
CA VAL A 161 -9.87 13.38 8.48
C VAL A 161 -8.77 13.40 9.52
N GLU A 162 -9.14 13.64 10.77
CA GLU A 162 -8.22 13.68 11.89
C GLU A 162 -8.10 12.30 12.58
N ARG A 163 -6.95 12.07 13.19
CA ARG A 163 -6.72 10.90 14.02
C ARG A 163 -7.54 11.04 15.31
N TYR A 164 -8.58 10.23 15.45
CA TYR A 164 -9.29 10.16 16.74
C TYR A 164 -8.46 9.35 17.75
N PRO A 165 -8.24 9.84 18.98
CA PRO A 165 -7.62 9.04 20.02
C PRO A 165 -8.57 7.89 20.38
N LEU A 166 -8.17 6.66 20.09
CA LEU A 166 -8.84 5.51 20.68
C LEU A 166 -8.65 5.62 22.20
N ALA A 167 -9.74 5.83 22.94
CA ALA A 167 -9.71 5.59 24.37
C ALA A 167 -9.19 4.17 24.60
N GLN A 168 -8.19 4.02 25.47
CA GLN A 168 -7.65 2.71 25.81
C GLN A 168 -8.80 1.87 26.37
N ALA A 169 -9.26 0.90 25.59
CA ALA A 169 -10.20 -0.13 26.01
C ALA A 169 -9.42 -1.37 26.44
#